data_AF-A0A2E6PRX9-F1
#
_entry.id   AF-A0A2E6PRX9-F1
#
_cell.length_a   1.000
_cell.length_b   1.000
_cell.length_c   1.000
_cell.angle_alpha   90.00
_cell.angle_beta   90.00
_cell.angle_gamma   90.00
#
_symmetry.space_group_name_H-M   'P 1'
#
loop_
_entity.id
_entity.type
_entity.pdbx_description
1 polymer ?
#
loop_
_entity_poly.entity_id
_entity_poly.type
_entity_poly.pdbx_seq_one_letter_code
_entity_poly.pdbx_strand_id
1 'polypeptide(L)'
;MLKINIIISLFFIPLLFGISQNRVALIKELTEQDGVYYLKGEKFTGSAFRKNNKGKFITDEPFKNGLLHGKRMNYNSKGVTILAKEKFKKGKGVFRTYHSNNKLKSLGLIDKSIKYGIWVYYDRKGIVKAKEKWSEEIPNQLEWEKFYNDRGLIESELYYKMGILNREVYYDENGKVFKTNKN
;
A
#
# COMPACT_ATOMS: atom_id res chain seq x y z
N MET A 1 1.53 74.50 -17.77
CA MET A 1 1.13 73.08 -17.95
C MET A 1 2.06 72.22 -17.12
N LEU A 2 1.57 71.63 -16.02
CA LEU A 2 2.35 70.74 -15.15
C LEU A 2 2.73 69.46 -15.90
N LYS A 3 4.02 69.12 -15.94
CA LYS A 3 4.49 67.77 -16.31
C LYS A 3 4.57 66.93 -15.04
N ILE A 4 3.73 65.90 -14.94
CA ILE A 4 3.78 64.88 -13.89
C ILE A 4 4.84 63.85 -14.31
N ASN A 5 5.94 63.76 -13.56
CA ASN A 5 6.93 62.70 -13.71
C ASN A 5 6.45 61.46 -12.92
N ILE A 6 6.01 60.42 -13.62
CA ILE A 6 5.72 59.12 -13.02
C ILE A 6 7.03 58.34 -12.94
N ILE A 7 7.63 58.27 -11.75
CA ILE A 7 8.66 57.26 -11.44
C ILE A 7 7.95 55.91 -11.32
N ILE A 8 8.07 55.07 -12.35
CA ILE A 8 7.71 53.66 -12.27
C ILE A 8 8.89 52.95 -11.61
N SER A 9 8.82 52.77 -10.28
CA SER A 9 9.72 51.89 -9.55
C SER A 9 9.42 50.45 -9.97
N LEU A 10 10.31 49.86 -10.79
CA LEU A 10 10.32 48.43 -11.07
C LEU A 10 10.68 47.67 -9.79
N PHE A 11 9.68 47.19 -9.04
CA PHE A 11 9.90 46.12 -8.08
C PHE A 11 10.06 44.81 -8.86
N PHE A 12 11.30 44.48 -9.21
CA PHE A 12 11.67 43.13 -9.61
C PHE A 12 11.65 42.27 -8.32
N ILE A 13 10.48 41.72 -7.99
CA ILE A 13 10.39 40.65 -7.00
C ILE A 13 10.76 39.38 -7.78
N PRO A 14 11.94 38.78 -7.58
CA PRO A 14 12.14 37.43 -8.07
C PRO A 14 11.19 36.54 -7.28
N LEU A 15 10.05 36.18 -7.90
CA LEU A 15 9.26 35.06 -7.44
C LEU A 15 10.16 33.82 -7.54
N LEU A 16 10.81 33.51 -6.43
CA LEU A 16 11.39 32.20 -6.16
C LEU A 16 10.23 31.21 -6.03
N PHE A 17 9.59 30.92 -7.15
CA PHE A 17 8.88 29.66 -7.30
C PHE A 17 9.96 28.58 -7.30
N GLY A 18 10.30 28.10 -6.11
CA GLY A 18 10.92 26.80 -5.95
C GLY A 18 9.95 25.76 -6.48
N ILE A 19 9.99 25.54 -7.80
CA ILE A 19 9.39 24.37 -8.42
C ILE A 19 10.13 23.21 -7.78
N SER A 20 9.46 22.53 -6.84
CA SER A 20 9.90 21.25 -6.30
C SER A 20 9.99 20.29 -7.48
N GLN A 21 11.14 20.27 -8.16
CA GLN A 21 11.47 19.21 -9.09
C GLN A 21 11.35 17.92 -8.28
N ASN A 22 10.45 17.02 -8.69
CA ASN A 22 10.37 15.69 -8.10
C ASN A 22 11.72 15.00 -8.34
N ARG A 23 12.64 15.10 -7.36
CA ARG A 23 13.98 14.51 -7.48
C ARG A 23 13.81 12.99 -7.54
N VAL A 24 14.60 12.34 -8.39
CA VAL A 24 14.64 10.88 -8.51
C VAL A 24 16.05 10.40 -8.20
N ALA A 25 16.17 9.30 -7.46
CA ALA A 25 17.45 8.67 -7.14
C ALA A 25 17.33 7.13 -7.17
N LEU A 26 18.46 6.42 -7.25
CA LEU A 26 18.47 5.01 -6.83
C LEU A 26 18.62 4.94 -5.31
N ILE A 27 17.96 3.98 -4.65
CA ILE A 27 18.10 3.80 -3.19
C ILE A 27 19.56 3.60 -2.78
N LYS A 28 20.37 2.96 -3.64
CA LYS A 28 21.81 2.76 -3.40
C LYS A 28 22.65 4.05 -3.42
N GLU A 29 22.10 5.16 -3.91
CA GLU A 29 22.74 6.47 -3.94
C GLU A 29 22.43 7.30 -2.68
N LEU A 30 21.49 6.84 -1.86
CA LEU A 30 21.13 7.48 -0.61
C LEU A 30 22.00 6.96 0.53
N THR A 31 22.43 7.85 1.42
CA THR A 31 23.03 7.48 2.70
C THR A 31 21.96 7.53 3.79
N GLU A 32 21.92 6.53 4.66
CA GLU A 32 20.95 6.45 5.76
C GLU A 32 21.66 6.69 7.09
N GLN A 33 21.07 7.56 7.92
CA GLN A 33 21.54 7.90 9.26
C GLN A 33 20.31 8.02 10.16
N ASP A 34 20.20 7.18 11.19
CA ASP A 34 19.11 7.19 12.18
C ASP A 34 17.69 7.20 11.57
N GLY A 35 17.48 6.45 10.49
CA GLY A 35 16.23 6.35 9.74
C GLY A 35 15.95 7.51 8.79
N VAL A 36 16.90 8.43 8.64
CA VAL A 36 16.82 9.59 7.74
C VAL A 36 17.73 9.38 6.53
N TYR A 37 17.18 9.57 5.34
CA TYR A 37 17.85 9.35 4.06
C TYR A 37 18.35 10.66 3.47
N TYR A 38 19.58 10.64 2.97
CA TYR A 38 20.26 11.79 2.41
C TYR A 38 20.77 11.48 1.00
N LEU A 39 20.72 12.46 0.11
CA LEU A 39 21.38 12.41 -1.20
C LEU A 39 22.44 13.51 -1.21
N LYS A 40 23.71 13.14 -1.35
CA LYS A 40 24.85 14.08 -1.33
C LYS A 40 24.86 14.99 -0.07
N GLY A 41 24.51 14.42 1.09
CA GLY A 41 24.50 15.14 2.37
C GLY A 41 23.22 15.94 2.67
N GLU A 42 22.30 16.08 1.72
CA GLU A 42 21.01 16.76 1.94
C GLU A 42 19.90 15.76 2.22
N LYS A 43 18.99 16.08 3.15
CA LYS A 43 17.78 15.27 3.42
C LYS A 43 16.99 15.08 2.12
N PHE A 44 16.76 13.83 1.74
CA PHE A 44 16.17 13.51 0.45
C PHE A 44 14.65 13.78 0.41
N THR A 45 14.21 14.53 -0.58
CA THR A 45 12.79 14.71 -0.93
C THR A 45 12.64 14.35 -2.41
N GLY A 46 11.84 13.33 -2.72
CA GLY A 46 11.77 12.76 -4.07
C GLY A 46 11.38 11.29 -4.08
N SER A 47 11.47 10.63 -5.23
CA SER A 47 11.24 9.18 -5.37
C SER A 47 12.56 8.43 -5.51
N ALA A 48 12.78 7.40 -4.70
CA ALA A 48 13.93 6.52 -4.81
C ALA A 48 13.55 5.15 -5.34
N PHE A 49 14.37 4.59 -6.24
CA PHE A 49 14.09 3.32 -6.89
C PHE A 49 15.15 2.26 -6.59
N ARG A 50 14.75 0.99 -6.56
CA ARG A 50 15.68 -0.15 -6.54
C ARG A 50 15.62 -0.90 -7.86
N LYS A 51 16.76 -1.36 -8.35
CA LYS A 51 16.86 -2.28 -9.49
C LYS A 51 17.31 -3.66 -8.99
N ASN A 52 16.85 -4.72 -9.65
CA ASN A 52 17.41 -6.06 -9.44
C ASN A 52 18.73 -6.22 -10.21
N ASN A 53 19.37 -7.38 -10.07
CA ASN A 53 20.60 -7.75 -10.79
C ASN A 53 20.47 -7.74 -12.33
N LYS A 54 19.25 -7.86 -12.85
CA LYS A 54 18.93 -7.75 -14.30
C LYS A 54 18.61 -6.32 -14.73
N GLY A 55 18.82 -5.32 -13.88
CA GLY A 55 18.59 -3.91 -14.18
C GLY A 55 17.11 -3.46 -14.18
N LYS A 56 16.16 -4.35 -13.88
CA LYS A 56 14.73 -4.02 -13.84
C LYS A 56 14.39 -3.29 -12.54
N PHE A 57 13.63 -2.21 -12.63
CA PHE A 57 13.07 -1.53 -11.47
C PHE A 57 12.14 -2.46 -10.68
N ILE A 58 12.37 -2.54 -9.37
CA ILE A 58 11.62 -3.39 -8.44
C ILE A 58 11.00 -2.62 -7.29
N THR A 59 11.35 -1.34 -7.08
CA THR A 59 10.66 -0.47 -6.11
C THR A 59 10.59 0.99 -6.58
N ASP A 60 9.57 1.71 -6.13
CA ASP A 60 9.45 3.17 -6.09
C ASP A 60 9.07 3.57 -4.66
N GLU A 61 9.90 4.38 -4.02
CA GLU A 61 9.80 4.79 -2.63
C GLU A 61 9.80 6.30 -2.55
N PRO A 62 8.68 6.97 -2.21
CA PRO A 62 8.67 8.40 -2.06
C PRO A 62 9.27 8.79 -0.71
N PHE A 63 9.99 9.92 -0.67
CA PHE A 63 10.60 10.52 0.51
C PHE A 63 10.25 12.00 0.59
N LYS A 64 10.13 12.50 1.83
CA LYS A 64 10.00 13.91 2.15
C LYS A 64 10.87 14.20 3.38
N ASN A 65 11.82 15.12 3.24
CA ASN A 65 12.78 15.51 4.28
C ASN A 65 13.54 14.32 4.88
N GLY A 66 13.98 13.41 4.01
CA GLY A 66 14.73 12.21 4.35
C GLY A 66 13.88 11.09 4.92
N LEU A 67 12.57 11.26 5.06
CA LEU A 67 11.67 10.26 5.59
C LEU A 67 10.80 9.68 4.49
N LEU A 68 10.65 8.36 4.45
CA LEU A 68 9.69 7.69 3.57
C LEU A 68 8.29 8.32 3.72
N HIS A 69 7.67 8.68 2.61
CA HIS A 69 6.40 9.40 2.51
C HIS A 69 5.51 8.77 1.42
N GLY A 70 4.19 8.96 1.47
CA GLY A 70 3.30 8.56 0.37
C GLY A 70 3.15 7.04 0.15
N LYS A 71 3.00 6.61 -1.11
CA LYS A 71 2.77 5.21 -1.50
C LYS A 71 4.07 4.61 -2.04
N ARG A 72 4.61 3.59 -1.36
CA ARG A 72 5.70 2.77 -1.89
C ARG A 72 5.12 1.75 -2.87
N MET A 73 5.71 1.62 -4.04
CA MET A 73 5.39 0.57 -4.99
C MET A 73 6.53 -0.45 -5.04
N ASN A 74 6.19 -1.74 -5.11
CA ASN A 74 7.12 -2.83 -5.36
C ASN A 74 6.67 -3.55 -6.62
N TYR A 75 7.58 -3.73 -7.57
CA TYR A 75 7.33 -4.40 -8.84
C TYR A 75 7.95 -5.80 -8.79
N ASN A 76 7.15 -6.84 -8.99
CA ASN A 76 7.64 -8.22 -9.11
C ASN A 76 7.02 -8.92 -10.33
N SER A 77 7.43 -10.16 -10.62
CA SER A 77 6.88 -10.95 -11.73
C SER A 77 5.39 -11.31 -11.56
N LYS A 78 4.85 -11.19 -10.34
CA LYS A 78 3.45 -11.48 -9.99
C LYS A 78 2.54 -10.24 -10.04
N GLY A 79 3.08 -9.05 -10.32
CA GLY A 79 2.34 -7.79 -10.42
C GLY A 79 2.97 -6.63 -9.64
N VAL A 80 2.18 -5.56 -9.45
CA VAL A 80 2.58 -4.40 -8.64
C VAL A 80 1.95 -4.52 -7.25
N THR A 81 2.79 -4.44 -6.21
CA THR A 81 2.37 -4.34 -4.81
C THR A 81 2.53 -2.90 -4.37
N ILE A 82 1.47 -2.25 -3.89
CA ILE A 82 1.52 -0.88 -3.38
C ILE A 82 1.31 -0.90 -1.88
N LEU A 83 2.32 -0.44 -1.16
CA LEU A 83 2.28 -0.16 0.26
C LEU A 83 1.95 1.33 0.44
N ALA A 84 0.71 1.65 0.81
CA ALA A 84 0.34 3.04 1.07
C ALA A 84 0.75 3.41 2.51
N LYS A 85 1.75 4.28 2.66
CA LYS A 85 2.27 4.75 3.94
C LYS A 85 1.48 5.89 4.58
N GLU A 86 0.30 6.26 4.08
CA GLU A 86 -0.54 7.28 4.74
C GLU A 86 -0.88 6.99 6.22
N LYS A 87 -0.51 5.82 6.78
CA LYS A 87 -0.44 5.57 8.22
C LYS A 87 0.79 4.81 8.77
N PHE A 88 1.97 4.69 8.10
CA PHE A 88 3.14 4.07 8.79
C PHE A 88 3.78 5.03 9.78
N LYS A 89 3.14 5.16 10.94
CA LYS A 89 3.81 5.39 12.21
C LYS A 89 4.16 4.01 12.75
N LYS A 90 5.46 3.70 12.92
CA LYS A 90 5.97 2.47 13.56
C LYS A 90 5.63 1.10 12.92
N GLY A 91 5.37 1.01 11.60
CA GLY A 91 5.23 -0.29 10.91
C GLY A 91 3.80 -0.73 10.58
N LYS A 92 2.79 0.03 11.03
CA LYS A 92 1.36 -0.21 10.73
C LYS A 92 0.96 0.43 9.40
N GLY A 93 0.16 -0.23 8.57
CA GLY A 93 -0.34 0.39 7.34
C GLY A 93 -1.29 -0.44 6.51
N VAL A 94 -1.78 0.18 5.44
CA VAL A 94 -2.68 -0.46 4.48
C VAL A 94 -1.85 -1.10 3.36
N PHE A 95 -1.99 -2.40 3.22
CA PHE A 95 -1.34 -3.21 2.18
C PHE A 95 -2.28 -3.38 1.00
N ARG A 96 -1.83 -3.05 -0.22
CA ARG A 96 -2.58 -3.28 -1.46
C ARG A 96 -1.74 -4.07 -2.46
N THR A 97 -2.33 -5.05 -3.12
CA THR A 97 -1.74 -5.69 -4.30
C THR A 97 -2.66 -5.51 -5.49
N TYR A 98 -2.10 -5.57 -6.68
CA TYR A 98 -2.83 -5.42 -7.93
C TYR A 98 -2.53 -6.59 -8.86
N HIS A 99 -3.52 -6.96 -9.66
CA HIS A 99 -3.37 -7.90 -10.77
C HIS A 99 -2.56 -7.25 -11.90
N SER A 100 -2.12 -8.04 -12.87
CA SER A 100 -1.38 -7.53 -14.03
C SER A 100 -2.17 -6.55 -14.91
N ASN A 101 -3.50 -6.51 -14.76
CA ASN A 101 -4.40 -5.55 -15.41
C ASN A 101 -4.67 -4.30 -14.56
N ASN A 102 -3.84 -4.05 -13.54
CA ASN A 102 -3.94 -2.91 -12.62
C ASN A 102 -5.22 -2.85 -11.77
N LYS A 103 -6.07 -3.87 -11.77
CA LYS A 103 -7.20 -3.98 -10.83
C LYS A 103 -6.71 -4.46 -9.46
N LEU A 104 -7.37 -4.00 -8.39
CA LEU A 104 -7.06 -4.40 -7.02
C LEU A 104 -7.15 -5.93 -6.90
N LYS A 105 -6.14 -6.55 -6.32
CA LYS A 105 -6.03 -7.99 -6.10
C LYS A 105 -6.21 -8.35 -4.63
N SER A 106 -5.63 -7.56 -3.73
CA SER A 106 -5.85 -7.72 -2.30
C SER A 106 -5.70 -6.40 -1.57
N LEU A 107 -6.39 -6.27 -0.44
CA LEU A 107 -6.34 -5.14 0.46
C LEU A 107 -6.44 -5.64 1.90
N GLY A 108 -5.62 -5.09 2.80
CA GLY A 108 -5.74 -5.36 4.23
C GLY A 108 -4.81 -4.51 5.06
N LEU A 109 -4.73 -4.81 6.36
CA LEU A 109 -3.86 -4.10 7.29
C LEU A 109 -2.67 -4.98 7.69
N ILE A 110 -1.50 -4.35 7.78
CA ILE A 110 -0.26 -4.97 8.26
C ILE A 110 0.36 -4.19 9.40
N ASP A 111 0.99 -4.88 10.35
CA ASP A 111 1.95 -4.33 11.31
C ASP A 111 3.25 -5.14 11.20
N LYS A 112 4.35 -4.51 10.77
CA LYS A 112 5.66 -5.17 10.57
C LYS A 112 5.57 -6.49 9.77
N SER A 113 4.74 -6.49 8.73
CA SER A 113 4.42 -7.65 7.85
C SER A 113 3.43 -8.69 8.40
N ILE A 114 2.93 -8.51 9.62
CA ILE A 114 1.89 -9.36 10.22
C ILE A 114 0.52 -8.81 9.82
N LYS A 115 -0.35 -9.67 9.29
CA LYS A 115 -1.74 -9.31 8.97
C LYS A 115 -2.54 -9.09 10.25
N TYR A 116 -3.40 -8.07 10.25
CA TYR A 116 -4.46 -7.92 11.27
C TYR A 116 -5.73 -7.37 10.62
N GLY A 117 -6.86 -7.54 11.31
CA GLY A 117 -8.15 -7.06 10.84
C GLY A 117 -8.63 -7.78 9.58
N ILE A 118 -9.43 -7.09 8.77
CA ILE A 118 -10.04 -7.66 7.57
C ILE A 118 -9.09 -7.56 6.37
N TRP A 119 -8.89 -8.69 5.70
CA TRP A 119 -8.27 -8.79 4.40
C TRP A 119 -9.31 -9.17 3.36
N VAL A 120 -9.23 -8.55 2.19
CA VAL A 120 -10.14 -8.79 1.08
C VAL A 120 -9.33 -9.14 -0.16
N TYR A 121 -9.78 -10.16 -0.89
CA TYR A 121 -9.15 -10.66 -2.11
C TYR A 121 -10.14 -10.61 -3.27
N TYR A 122 -9.65 -10.13 -4.40
CA TYR A 122 -10.43 -9.88 -5.60
C TYR A 122 -9.87 -10.68 -6.77
N ASP A 123 -10.72 -11.11 -7.70
CA ASP A 123 -10.31 -11.66 -8.98
C ASP A 123 -9.83 -10.56 -9.97
N ARG A 124 -9.48 -10.97 -11.19
CA ARG A 124 -9.07 -10.04 -12.26
C ARG A 124 -10.21 -9.17 -12.78
N LYS A 125 -11.48 -9.46 -12.48
CA LYS A 125 -12.64 -8.65 -12.86
C LYS A 125 -12.97 -7.60 -11.78
N GLY A 126 -12.54 -7.82 -10.55
CA GLY A 126 -12.81 -7.00 -9.36
C GLY A 126 -13.85 -7.62 -8.42
N ILE A 127 -14.24 -8.87 -8.65
CA ILE A 127 -15.20 -9.61 -7.83
C ILE A 127 -14.48 -10.15 -6.60
N VAL A 128 -15.08 -10.03 -5.42
CA VAL A 128 -14.53 -10.58 -4.18
C VAL A 128 -14.52 -12.10 -4.29
N LYS A 129 -13.36 -12.73 -4.07
CA LYS A 129 -13.20 -14.19 -4.03
C LYS A 129 -13.01 -14.72 -2.62
N ALA A 130 -12.40 -13.91 -1.75
CA ALA A 130 -12.21 -14.31 -0.36
C ALA A 130 -12.12 -13.10 0.57
N LYS A 131 -12.45 -13.35 1.84
CA LYS A 131 -12.12 -12.47 2.96
C LYS A 131 -11.49 -13.29 4.08
N GLU A 132 -10.50 -12.72 4.75
CA GLU A 132 -9.90 -13.27 5.97
C GLU A 132 -10.10 -12.25 7.11
N LYS A 133 -10.34 -12.73 8.34
CA LYS A 133 -10.20 -11.92 9.55
C LYS A 133 -9.06 -12.45 10.39
N TRP A 134 -8.09 -11.59 10.59
CA TRP A 134 -6.98 -11.80 11.51
C TRP A 134 -7.24 -11.02 12.79
N SER A 135 -6.82 -11.56 13.92
CA SER A 135 -6.95 -10.91 15.22
C SER A 135 -6.20 -9.58 15.24
N GLU A 136 -6.81 -8.59 15.90
CA GLU A 136 -6.20 -7.28 16.14
C GLU A 136 -5.36 -7.26 17.42
N GLU A 137 -5.52 -8.27 18.27
CA GLU A 137 -4.89 -8.40 19.58
C GLU A 137 -3.78 -9.45 19.58
N ILE A 138 -4.00 -10.59 18.91
CA ILE A 138 -3.08 -11.73 18.89
C ILE A 138 -2.41 -11.83 17.50
N PRO A 139 -1.10 -11.55 17.39
CA PRO A 139 -0.38 -11.66 16.12
C PRO A 139 -0.50 -13.05 15.49
N ASN A 140 -0.67 -13.11 14.17
CA ASN A 140 -0.78 -14.35 13.39
C ASN A 140 -1.97 -15.27 13.75
N GLN A 141 -2.98 -14.77 14.48
CA GLN A 141 -4.20 -15.53 14.76
C GLN A 141 -5.24 -15.28 13.66
N LEU A 142 -5.46 -16.26 12.79
CA LEU A 142 -6.60 -16.28 11.88
C LEU A 142 -7.86 -16.66 12.68
N GLU A 143 -8.94 -15.90 12.51
CA GLU A 143 -10.22 -16.10 13.18
C GLU A 143 -11.23 -16.77 12.25
N TRP A 144 -11.34 -16.27 11.02
CA TRP A 144 -12.20 -16.87 10.01
C TRP A 144 -11.78 -16.54 8.57
N GLU A 145 -12.26 -17.37 7.66
CA GLU A 145 -12.19 -17.18 6.21
C GLU A 145 -13.59 -17.26 5.60
N LYS A 146 -13.84 -16.48 4.55
CA LYS A 146 -15.05 -16.57 3.73
C LYS A 146 -14.67 -16.65 2.27
N PHE A 147 -15.28 -17.57 1.53
CA PHE A 147 -15.06 -17.77 0.10
C PHE A 147 -16.31 -17.46 -0.70
N TYR A 148 -16.12 -16.94 -1.91
CA TYR A 148 -17.19 -16.44 -2.76
C TYR A 148 -17.05 -16.96 -4.19
N ASN A 149 -18.18 -17.33 -4.78
CA ASN A 149 -18.26 -17.78 -6.16
C ASN A 149 -18.02 -16.64 -7.17
N ASP A 150 -18.04 -16.96 -8.45
CA ASP A 150 -17.79 -15.98 -9.52
C ASP A 150 -18.93 -14.95 -9.70
N ARG A 151 -20.08 -15.17 -9.03
CA ARG A 151 -21.17 -14.18 -8.93
C ARG A 151 -21.05 -13.31 -7.68
N GLY A 152 -20.07 -13.56 -6.81
CA GLY A 152 -19.89 -12.87 -5.53
C GLY A 152 -20.79 -13.37 -4.40
N LEU A 153 -21.46 -14.51 -4.57
CA LEU A 153 -22.25 -15.15 -3.51
C LEU A 153 -21.34 -16.00 -2.63
N ILE A 154 -21.68 -16.11 -1.35
CA ILE A 154 -20.89 -16.87 -0.38
C ILE A 154 -21.00 -18.37 -0.66
N GLU A 155 -19.86 -19.07 -0.68
CA GLU A 155 -19.77 -20.53 -0.87
C GLU A 155 -19.46 -21.24 0.44
N SER A 156 -18.56 -20.65 1.24
CA SER A 156 -18.18 -21.23 2.52
C SER A 156 -17.66 -20.21 3.53
N GLU A 157 -17.80 -20.58 4.80
CA GLU A 157 -17.20 -19.90 5.96
C GLU A 157 -16.44 -20.91 6.80
N LEU A 158 -15.19 -20.58 7.14
CA LEU A 158 -14.31 -21.41 7.97
C LEU A 158 -13.98 -20.63 9.24
N TYR A 159 -14.14 -21.25 10.40
CA TYR A 159 -13.95 -20.63 11.71
C TYR A 159 -12.87 -21.37 12.49
N TYR A 160 -11.91 -20.60 13.02
CA TYR A 160 -10.74 -21.12 13.71
C TYR A 160 -10.80 -20.78 15.20
N LYS A 161 -10.40 -21.73 16.05
CA LYS A 161 -10.22 -21.54 17.49
C LYS A 161 -8.82 -21.98 17.87
N MET A 162 -8.03 -21.08 18.45
CA MET A 162 -6.62 -21.33 18.82
C MET A 162 -5.78 -21.86 17.64
N GLY A 163 -6.07 -21.38 16.43
CA GLY A 163 -5.38 -21.79 15.20
C GLY A 163 -5.87 -23.11 14.59
N ILE A 164 -6.86 -23.78 15.19
CA ILE A 164 -7.42 -25.05 14.72
C ILE A 164 -8.78 -24.79 14.09
N LEU A 165 -9.05 -25.40 12.91
CA LEU A 165 -10.35 -25.33 12.27
C LEU A 165 -11.41 -25.99 13.15
N ASN A 166 -12.34 -25.19 13.64
CA ASN A 166 -13.35 -25.56 14.63
C ASN A 166 -14.74 -25.72 14.00
N ARG A 167 -15.06 -24.93 12.97
CA ARG A 167 -16.36 -25.00 12.29
C ARG A 167 -16.25 -24.61 10.83
N GLU A 168 -17.01 -25.30 9.99
CA GLU A 168 -17.18 -24.98 8.58
C GLU A 168 -18.67 -24.83 8.27
N VAL A 169 -19.02 -23.89 7.41
CA VAL A 169 -20.38 -23.69 6.89
C VAL A 169 -20.28 -23.61 5.37
N TYR A 170 -21.10 -24.38 4.67
CA TYR A 170 -21.17 -24.42 3.22
C TYR A 170 -22.56 -23.97 2.78
N TYR A 171 -22.62 -23.23 1.69
CA TYR A 171 -23.84 -22.65 1.15
C TYR A 171 -24.13 -23.22 -0.23
N ASP A 172 -25.43 -23.36 -0.56
CA ASP A 172 -25.87 -23.68 -1.91
C ASP A 172 -25.87 -22.44 -2.82
N GLU A 173 -26.26 -22.61 -4.08
CA GLU A 173 -26.30 -21.53 -5.07
C GLU A 173 -27.29 -20.41 -4.76
N ASN A 174 -28.25 -20.64 -3.85
CA ASN A 174 -29.22 -19.66 -3.37
C ASN A 174 -28.74 -18.96 -2.07
N GLY A 175 -27.56 -19.32 -1.56
CA GLY A 175 -27.01 -18.78 -0.32
C GLY A 175 -27.63 -19.38 0.94
N LYS A 176 -28.32 -20.52 0.84
CA LYS A 176 -28.81 -21.27 2.01
C LYS A 176 -27.73 -22.21 2.50
N VAL A 177 -27.65 -22.40 3.83
CA VAL A 177 -26.72 -23.38 4.42
C VAL A 177 -27.06 -24.77 3.89
N PHE A 178 -26.11 -25.34 3.16
CA PHE A 178 -26.12 -26.68 2.62
C PHE A 178 -25.54 -27.70 3.61
N LYS A 179 -24.45 -27.34 4.29
CA LYS A 179 -23.74 -28.24 5.21
C LYS A 179 -23.03 -27.45 6.32
N THR A 180 -22.93 -28.03 7.51
CA THR A 180 -22.10 -27.51 8.61
C THR A 180 -21.28 -28.65 9.19
N ASN A 181 -19.97 -28.44 9.36
CA ASN A 181 -19.09 -29.34 10.09
C ASN A 181 -18.62 -28.65 11.37
N LYS A 182 -18.47 -29.40 12.45
CA LYS A 182 -17.90 -28.92 13.71
C LYS A 182 -16.95 -29.98 14.25
N ASN A 183 -15.73 -29.55 14.58
CA ASN A 183 -14.71 -30.39 15.21
C ASN A 183 -14.71 -30.19 16.73
#